data_AF-A0A447GFA7-F1
#
_entry.id   AF-A0A447GFA7-F1
#
_cell.length_a   1.000
_cell.length_b   1.000
_cell.length_c   1.000
_cell.angle_alpha   90.00
_cell.angle_beta   90.00
_cell.angle_gamma   90.00
#
_symmetry.space_group_name_H-M   'P 1'
#
loop_
_entity.id
_entity.type
_entity.pdbx_description
1 polymer ?
#
loop_
_entity_poly.entity_id
_entity_poly.type
_entity_poly.pdbx_seq_one_letter_code
_entity_poly.pdbx_strand_id
1 'polypeptide(L)'
;MPTYAFQRRRYWLQPNTTTTSDPTGLGLRAAQHPLLGAVIHHPETGEVILTGRLSHTTHPWLTDHAVAGVVLFPGTGFLDLVIRAADEVGATVIEELILTTPLVLPPTPQHRSKYSSTPPTKPANTR
;
A
#
# COMPACT_ATOMS: atom_id res chain seq x y z
N MET A 1 -38.72 -17.62 -32.60
CA MET A 1 -37.75 -16.58 -32.18
C MET A 1 -36.45 -16.85 -32.92
N PRO A 2 -35.92 -15.93 -33.74
CA PRO A 2 -34.63 -16.15 -34.37
C PRO A 2 -33.51 -15.91 -33.35
N THR A 3 -32.69 -16.93 -33.11
CA THR A 3 -31.56 -16.85 -32.17
C THR A 3 -30.40 -16.16 -32.87
N TYR A 4 -30.18 -14.88 -32.55
CA TYR A 4 -28.99 -14.16 -32.98
C TYR A 4 -27.76 -14.80 -32.33
N ALA A 5 -26.86 -15.35 -33.14
CA ALA A 5 -25.59 -15.85 -32.65
C ALA A 5 -24.67 -14.66 -32.34
N PHE A 6 -24.57 -14.28 -31.07
CA PHE A 6 -23.53 -13.35 -30.63
C PHE A 6 -22.16 -13.95 -30.98
N GLN A 7 -21.45 -13.37 -31.95
CA GLN A 7 -20.05 -13.67 -32.19
C GLN A 7 -19.25 -13.23 -30.96
N ARG A 8 -18.84 -14.19 -30.13
CA ARG A 8 -18.03 -13.95 -28.92
C ARG A 8 -16.59 -13.62 -29.31
N ARG A 9 -16.32 -12.36 -29.66
CA ARG A 9 -14.95 -11.83 -29.66
C ARG A 9 -14.63 -11.28 -28.28
N ARG A 10 -13.49 -11.71 -27.72
CA ARG A 10 -12.94 -11.14 -26.49
C ARG A 10 -12.33 -9.78 -26.83
N TYR A 11 -12.90 -8.72 -26.27
CA TYR A 11 -12.42 -7.33 -26.39
C TYR A 11 -11.80 -6.85 -25.07
N TRP A 12 -11.15 -7.73 -24.32
CA TRP A 12 -10.44 -7.33 -23.09
C TRP A 12 -9.07 -6.77 -23.43
N LEU A 13 -8.70 -5.64 -22.82
CA LEU A 13 -7.33 -5.15 -22.87
C LEU A 13 -6.39 -6.19 -22.25
N GLN A 14 -5.29 -6.49 -22.95
CA GLN A 14 -4.24 -7.34 -22.43
C GLN A 14 -3.50 -6.58 -21.31
N PRO A 15 -3.28 -7.18 -20.14
CA PRO A 15 -2.59 -6.49 -19.06
C PRO A 15 -1.17 -6.17 -19.49
N ASN A 16 -0.81 -4.88 -19.47
CA ASN A 16 0.57 -4.47 -19.64
C ASN A 16 1.33 -4.83 -18.35
N THR A 17 2.17 -5.86 -18.42
CA THR A 17 2.89 -6.43 -17.28
C THR A 17 4.08 -5.58 -16.82
N THR A 18 4.31 -4.44 -17.47
CA THR A 18 5.57 -3.67 -17.36
C THR A 18 5.49 -2.50 -16.37
N THR A 19 4.29 -2.07 -15.98
CA THR A 19 4.11 -0.97 -15.02
C THR A 19 3.54 -1.51 -13.72
N THR A 20 4.17 -1.15 -12.59
CA THR A 20 3.54 -1.22 -11.26
C THR A 20 2.08 -0.83 -11.40
N SER A 21 1.16 -1.72 -11.00
CA SER A 21 -0.27 -1.60 -11.28
C SER A 21 -0.75 -0.16 -11.09
N ASP A 22 -1.07 0.53 -12.18
CA ASP A 22 -1.55 1.90 -12.11
C ASP A 22 -2.91 1.89 -11.40
N PRO A 23 -2.99 2.42 -10.17
CA PRO A 23 -4.21 2.38 -9.38
C PRO A 23 -5.32 3.24 -9.98
N THR A 24 -4.97 4.23 -10.82
CA THR A 24 -5.94 5.14 -11.42
C THR A 24 -6.88 4.40 -12.39
N GLY A 25 -6.37 3.39 -13.11
CA GLY A 25 -7.18 2.50 -13.95
C GLY A 25 -8.18 1.65 -13.18
N LEU A 26 -8.03 1.53 -11.86
CA LEU A 26 -8.96 0.85 -10.94
C LEU A 26 -9.87 1.84 -10.19
N GLY A 27 -9.84 3.13 -10.54
CA GLY A 27 -10.56 4.18 -9.83
C GLY A 27 -9.96 4.52 -8.47
N LEU A 28 -8.73 4.10 -8.19
CA LEU A 28 -8.02 4.38 -6.95
C LEU A 28 -7.02 5.52 -7.13
N ARG A 29 -6.76 6.27 -6.06
CA ARG A 29 -5.73 7.33 -6.11
C ARG A 29 -4.34 6.72 -5.94
N ALA A 30 -3.38 7.22 -6.72
CA ALA A 30 -1.98 6.84 -6.57
C ALA A 30 -1.39 7.37 -5.27
N ALA A 31 -0.65 6.51 -4.56
CA ALA A 31 0.02 6.90 -3.32
C ALA A 31 1.31 7.70 -3.55
N GLN A 32 1.84 7.77 -4.79
CA GLN A 32 3.06 8.52 -5.12
C GLN A 32 4.25 8.16 -4.21
N HIS A 33 4.39 6.88 -3.90
CA HIS A 33 5.39 6.37 -2.96
C HIS A 33 6.06 5.11 -3.52
N PRO A 34 7.38 4.91 -3.36
CA PRO A 34 8.07 3.77 -3.95
C PRO A 34 7.54 2.40 -3.51
N LEU A 35 7.07 2.30 -2.26
CA LEU A 35 6.54 1.07 -1.67
C LEU A 35 5.00 0.98 -1.67
N LEU A 36 4.30 2.10 -1.89
CA LEU A 36 2.82 2.15 -1.82
C LEU A 36 2.27 2.53 -3.20
N GLY A 37 1.33 1.71 -3.68
CA GLY A 37 0.69 1.91 -4.97
C GLY A 37 -0.57 2.77 -4.86
N ALA A 38 -1.46 2.47 -3.91
CA ALA A 38 -2.80 3.04 -3.88
C ALA A 38 -3.20 3.58 -2.50
N VAL A 39 -4.04 4.61 -2.50
CA VAL A 39 -4.73 5.15 -1.33
C VAL A 39 -6.24 4.98 -1.49
N ILE A 40 -6.89 4.56 -0.42
CA ILE A 40 -8.34 4.37 -0.31
C ILE A 40 -8.80 5.18 0.90
N HIS A 41 -9.76 6.08 0.69
CA HIS A 41 -10.44 6.79 1.78
C HIS A 41 -11.78 6.11 2.02
N HIS A 42 -12.03 5.66 3.24
CA HIS A 42 -13.33 5.11 3.61
C HIS A 42 -14.33 6.28 3.76
N PRO A 43 -15.42 6.30 2.98
CA PRO A 43 -16.29 7.47 2.90
C PRO A 43 -17.04 7.75 4.20
N GLU A 44 -17.34 6.73 5.00
CA GLU A 44 -18.13 6.89 6.24
C GLU A 44 -17.29 7.17 7.48
N THR A 45 -16.09 6.60 7.58
CA THR A 45 -15.27 6.61 8.81
C THR A 45 -14.12 7.61 8.72
N GLY A 46 -13.78 8.09 7.53
CA GLY A 46 -12.59 8.89 7.29
C GLY A 46 -11.28 8.09 7.40
N GLU A 47 -11.35 6.76 7.59
CA GLU A 47 -10.17 5.89 7.61
C GLU A 47 -9.43 5.96 6.27
N VAL A 48 -8.10 6.02 6.34
CA VAL A 48 -7.24 5.97 5.15
C VAL A 48 -6.49 4.66 5.13
N ILE A 49 -6.60 3.94 4.02
CA ILE A 49 -5.89 2.68 3.79
C ILE A 49 -4.91 2.88 2.64
N LEU A 50 -3.64 2.60 2.90
CA LEU A 50 -2.58 2.60 1.88
C LEU A 50 -2.16 1.15 1.60
N THR A 51 -2.00 0.84 0.33
CA THR A 51 -1.64 -0.52 -0.11
C THR A 51 -0.42 -0.51 -1.02
N GLY A 52 0.41 -1.54 -0.87
CA GLY A 52 1.66 -1.69 -1.60
C GLY A 52 2.09 -3.13 -1.73
N ARG A 53 3.22 -3.34 -2.40
CA ARG A 53 3.83 -4.66 -2.57
C ARG A 53 5.32 -4.58 -2.28
N LEU A 54 5.78 -5.43 -1.37
CA LEU A 54 7.19 -5.58 -1.06
C LEU A 54 7.72 -6.79 -1.83
N SER A 55 8.80 -6.58 -2.58
CA SER A 55 9.40 -7.61 -3.42
C SER A 55 10.87 -7.31 -3.63
N HIS A 56 11.74 -8.31 -3.44
CA HIS A 56 13.17 -8.16 -3.73
C HIS A 56 13.44 -7.86 -5.22
N THR A 57 12.54 -8.25 -6.12
CA THR A 57 12.67 -7.96 -7.55
C THR A 57 12.39 -6.48 -7.87
N THR A 58 11.40 -5.89 -7.20
CA THR A 58 11.03 -4.48 -7.43
C THR A 58 11.87 -3.52 -6.57
N HIS A 59 12.31 -3.98 -5.39
CA HIS A 59 13.06 -3.21 -4.41
C HIS A 59 14.28 -4.02 -3.93
N PRO A 60 15.36 -4.12 -4.74
CA PRO A 60 16.52 -4.96 -4.41
C PRO A 60 17.18 -4.59 -3.08
N TRP A 61 17.17 -3.30 -2.72
CA TRP A 61 17.72 -2.80 -1.44
C TRP A 61 17.09 -3.44 -0.20
N LEU A 62 15.90 -4.06 -0.31
CA LEU A 62 15.29 -4.78 0.81
C LEU A 62 16.18 -5.93 1.30
N THR A 63 16.98 -6.54 0.43
CA THR A 63 17.88 -7.64 0.82
C THR A 63 19.09 -7.17 1.63
N ASP A 64 19.37 -5.87 1.64
CA ASP A 64 20.53 -5.30 2.33
C ASP A 64 20.29 -5.20 3.85
N HIS A 65 19.03 -5.33 4.29
CA HIS A 65 18.67 -5.35 5.71
C HIS A 65 18.42 -6.78 6.21
N ALA A 66 19.52 -7.48 6.49
CA ALA A 66 19.49 -8.84 7.02
C ALA A 66 20.04 -8.90 8.45
N VAL A 67 19.34 -9.58 9.35
CA VAL A 67 19.77 -9.85 10.73
C VAL A 67 19.93 -11.35 10.88
N ALA A 68 21.15 -11.80 11.23
CA ALA A 68 21.48 -13.23 11.31
C ALA A 68 21.08 -14.03 10.04
N GLY A 69 21.23 -13.42 8.85
CA GLY A 69 20.91 -14.04 7.57
C GLY A 69 19.42 -14.03 7.19
N VAL A 70 18.54 -13.48 8.02
CA VAL A 70 17.11 -13.33 7.73
C VAL A 70 16.84 -11.91 7.24
N VAL A 71 16.25 -11.77 6.05
CA VAL A 71 15.84 -10.46 5.50
C VAL A 71 14.61 -9.98 6.24
N LEU A 72 14.74 -8.81 6.88
CA LEU A 72 13.67 -8.14 7.60
C LEU A 72 13.34 -6.83 6.92
N PHE A 73 12.07 -6.43 6.95
CA PHE A 73 11.74 -5.07 6.56
C PHE A 73 12.32 -4.09 7.59
N PRO A 74 13.09 -3.07 7.16
CA PRO A 74 13.74 -2.16 8.10
C PRO A 74 12.74 -1.41 8.98
N GLY A 75 13.10 -1.16 10.23
CA GLY A 75 12.30 -0.31 11.14
C GLY A 75 12.03 1.08 10.56
N THR A 76 13.03 1.68 9.90
CA THR A 76 12.91 2.97 9.19
C THR A 76 11.97 2.88 7.98
N GLY A 77 11.85 1.71 7.37
CA GLY A 77 10.86 1.46 6.32
C GLY A 77 9.43 1.55 6.85
N PHE A 78 9.16 1.08 8.07
CA PHE A 78 7.84 1.31 8.69
C PHE A 78 7.58 2.80 8.94
N LEU A 79 8.58 3.52 9.45
CA LEU A 79 8.46 4.96 9.70
C LEU A 79 8.13 5.74 8.42
N ASP A 80 8.81 5.44 7.31
CA ASP A 80 8.54 6.02 5.99
C ASP A 80 7.07 5.80 5.54
N LEU A 81 6.56 4.58 5.71
CA LEU A 81 5.16 4.24 5.41
C LEU A 81 4.17 4.98 6.32
N VAL A 82 4.51 5.16 7.60
CA VAL A 82 3.69 5.92 8.55
C VAL A 82 3.67 7.40 8.21
N ILE A 83 4.82 8.00 7.85
CA ILE A 83 4.89 9.40 7.40
C ILE A 83 3.98 9.60 6.18
N ARG A 84 4.08 8.70 5.19
CA ARG A 84 3.23 8.80 4.02
C ARG A 84 1.74 8.68 4.35
N ALA A 85 1.37 7.83 5.30
CA ALA A 85 0.00 7.74 5.79
C ALA A 85 -0.42 8.99 6.59
N ALA A 86 0.50 9.59 7.34
CA ALA A 86 0.29 10.81 8.11
C ALA A 86 -0.05 12.00 7.20
N ASP A 87 0.62 12.12 6.06
CA ASP A 87 0.32 13.12 5.04
C ASP A 87 -1.14 13.06 4.55
N GLU A 88 -1.72 11.85 4.48
CA GLU A 88 -3.12 11.67 4.05
C GLU A 88 -4.16 12.15 5.06
N VAL A 89 -3.76 12.25 6.33
CA VAL A 89 -4.61 12.72 7.42
C VAL A 89 -4.17 14.07 7.97
N GLY A 90 -3.15 14.69 7.37
CA GLY A 90 -2.60 15.99 7.79
C GLY A 90 -1.87 15.96 9.14
N ALA A 91 -1.39 14.79 9.57
CA ALA A 91 -0.61 14.67 10.81
C ALA A 91 0.86 14.99 10.52
N THR A 92 1.46 15.87 11.32
CA THR A 92 2.85 16.34 11.12
C THR A 92 3.82 15.82 12.17
N VAL A 93 3.32 15.17 13.22
CA VAL A 93 4.11 14.64 14.34
C VAL A 93 3.73 13.20 14.59
N ILE A 94 4.74 12.35 14.74
CA ILE A 94 4.60 10.99 15.25
C ILE A 94 5.13 11.01 16.68
N GLU A 95 4.23 10.90 17.65
CA GLU A 95 4.61 10.93 19.07
C GLU A 95 5.34 9.65 19.48
N GLU A 96 4.89 8.50 18.98
CA GLU A 96 5.46 7.20 19.29
C GLU A 96 5.22 6.21 18.13
N LEU A 97 6.21 5.34 17.88
CA LEU A 97 6.09 4.21 16.96
C LEU A 97 6.63 2.94 17.64
N ILE A 98 5.72 2.04 17.99
CA ILE A 98 6.05 0.74 18.60
C ILE A 98 5.97 -0.35 17.54
N LEU A 99 7.09 -1.01 17.26
CA LEU A 99 7.15 -2.17 16.37
C LEU A 99 7.21 -3.46 17.21
N THR A 100 6.12 -4.22 17.24
CA THR A 100 5.97 -5.40 18.11
C THR A 100 6.57 -6.66 17.51
N THR A 101 6.35 -6.88 16.21
CA THR A 101 6.81 -8.07 15.49
C THR A 101 7.56 -7.65 14.24
N PRO A 102 8.79 -8.13 14.02
CA PRO A 102 9.51 -7.83 12.78
C PRO A 102 8.79 -8.45 11.58
N LEU A 103 8.76 -7.73 10.47
CA LEU A 103 8.24 -8.25 9.21
C LEU A 103 9.35 -8.99 8.46
N VAL A 104 9.27 -10.32 8.45
CA VAL A 104 10.17 -11.17 7.67
C VAL A 104 9.78 -11.11 6.19
N LEU A 105 10.76 -10.88 5.32
CA LEU A 105 10.56 -10.90 3.87
C LEU A 105 11.06 -12.23 3.30
N PRO A 106 10.15 -13.15 2.93
CA PRO A 106 10.57 -14.44 2.38
C PRO A 106 11.24 -14.24 1.02
N PRO A 107 12.12 -15.16 0.60
CA PRO A 107 12.78 -15.08 -0.70
C PRO A 107 11.83 -15.23 -1.90
N THR A 108 10.57 -15.65 -1.67
CA THR A 108 9.52 -15.77 -2.69
C THR A 108 8.80 -14.44 -2.95
N PRO A 109 8.22 -14.24 -4.15
CA PRO A 109 8.31 -12.94 -4.81
C PRO A 109 7.42 -11.83 -4.26
N GLN A 110 6.45 -12.11 -3.38
CA GLN A 110 5.42 -11.11 -3.02
C GLN A 110 4.93 -11.24 -1.58
N HIS A 111 5.25 -10.25 -0.75
CA HIS A 111 4.56 -9.99 0.52
C HIS A 111 3.63 -8.78 0.36
N ARG A 112 2.33 -8.96 0.63
CA ARG A 112 1.33 -7.87 0.53
C ARG A 112 1.02 -7.37 1.93
N SER A 113 1.43 -6.14 2.23
CA SER A 113 1.10 -5.47 3.48
C SER A 113 -0.02 -4.44 3.27
N LYS A 114 -0.85 -4.23 4.28
CA LYS A 114 -1.89 -3.20 4.32
C LYS A 114 -1.61 -2.31 5.53
N TYR A 115 -1.65 -0.99 5.34
CA TYR A 115 -1.54 -0.02 6.42
C TYR A 115 -2.82 0.78 6.47
N SER A 116 -3.43 0.89 7.66
CA SER A 116 -4.57 1.77 7.88
C SER A 116 -4.26 2.80 8.97
N SER A 117 -4.79 4.01 8.78
CA SER A 117 -4.77 5.08 9.76
C SER A 117 -6.20 5.53 10.00
N THR A 118 -6.58 5.61 11.28
CA THR A 118 -7.82 6.26 11.69
C THR A 118 -7.48 7.71 12.03
N PRO A 119 -8.17 8.72 11.45
CA PRO A 119 -7.89 10.11 11.76
C PRO A 119 -8.07 10.38 13.26
N PRO A 120 -7.21 11.23 13.87
CA PRO A 120 -7.31 11.53 15.28
C PRO A 120 -8.66 12.20 15.60
N THR A 121 -9.32 11.74 16.65
CA THR A 121 -10.53 12.38 17.17
C THR A 121 -10.18 13.80 17.62
N LYS A 122 -10.77 14.82 16.98
CA LYS A 122 -10.55 16.21 17.37
C LYS A 122 -10.92 16.38 18.86
N PRO A 123 -10.03 16.91 19.72
CA PRO A 123 -10.37 17.11 21.13
C PRO A 123 -11.56 18.05 21.24
N ALA A 124 -12.53 17.68 22.09
CA ALA A 124 -13.62 18.57 22.46
C ALA A 124 -13.02 19.80 23.15
N ASN A 125 -13.09 20.97 22.51
CA ASN A 125 -12.64 22.23 23.10
C ASN A 125 -13.23 22.38 24.50
N THR A 126 -12.37 22.41 25.52
CA THR A 126 -12.73 22.95 26.83
C THR A 126 -12.61 24.47 26.72
N ARG A 127 -13.74 25.17 26.96
CA ARG A 127 -13.82 26.64 27.01
C ARG A 127 -13.00 27.21 28.16
#